data_AF-A0A3N6EPF5-F1
#
_entry.id   AF-A0A3N6EPF5-F1
#
_cell.length_a   1.000
_cell.length_b   1.000
_cell.length_c   1.000
_cell.angle_alpha   90.00
_cell.angle_beta   90.00
_cell.angle_gamma   90.00
#
_symmetry.space_group_name_H-M   'P 1'
#
loop_
_entity.id
_entity.type
_entity.pdbx_description
1 polymer ?
#
loop_
_entity_poly.entity_id
_entity_poly.type
_entity_poly.pdbx_seq_one_letter_code
_entity_poly.pdbx_strand_id
1 'polypeptide(L)'
;MDPGPGTGSVPGRQPPAEARPVSTAQESGTYSALVQDLADRGLLDIRWRQVWEAVPRGQFIPPDVWRQLPDRCEPVVGTDDWSALVNSDEPVVTQLDDGAEGGPGIATCSNSMPSMVARMLRLLGVEDGHRALEISTGTGYVAALLCERLGADQVYSIELDPMLARQAAEHIAGAGYRPHLRVGDGEQPFPAMGLVDRLIATCGLRHVPYSLVRQVRPGGVIVAPLVRDFWSGALVQLHVQDDGSAVGPVCGHAMFMPMRSHRPIPHEIESRGRPRAAGLDPVRILDLGFSL
;
A
#
# COMPACT_ATOMS: atom_id res chain seq x y z
N MET A 1 34.29 -7.13 -74.53
CA MET A 1 34.61 -6.00 -73.65
C MET A 1 33.31 -5.45 -73.13
N ASP A 2 32.96 -5.80 -71.89
CA ASP A 2 32.16 -5.02 -70.93
C ASP A 2 32.18 -5.79 -69.59
N PRO A 3 32.11 -5.12 -68.41
CA PRO A 3 32.75 -5.59 -67.18
C PRO A 3 31.77 -6.27 -66.21
N GLY A 4 32.32 -7.13 -65.34
CA GLY A 4 31.55 -7.80 -64.28
C GLY A 4 31.09 -6.84 -63.18
N PRO A 5 29.99 -7.16 -62.46
CA PRO A 5 29.51 -6.34 -61.35
C PRO A 5 30.37 -6.58 -60.10
N GLY A 6 30.82 -5.48 -59.52
CA GLY A 6 31.67 -5.44 -58.33
C GLY A 6 30.98 -5.91 -57.06
N THR A 7 31.77 -6.56 -56.21
CA THR A 7 31.46 -6.92 -54.82
C THR A 7 31.49 -5.67 -53.95
N GLY A 8 30.31 -5.12 -53.61
CA GLY A 8 30.16 -4.11 -52.57
C GLY A 8 29.91 -4.78 -51.21
N SER A 9 30.91 -4.82 -50.35
CA SER A 9 30.75 -5.23 -48.94
C SER A 9 30.00 -4.15 -48.17
N VAL A 10 28.82 -4.48 -47.67
CA VAL A 10 28.06 -3.65 -46.71
C VAL A 10 28.73 -3.79 -45.33
N PRO A 11 29.07 -2.70 -44.61
CA PRO A 11 29.59 -2.82 -43.25
C PRO A 11 28.51 -3.38 -42.34
N GLY A 12 28.81 -4.47 -41.62
CA GLY A 12 27.92 -5.05 -40.63
C GLY A 12 27.60 -4.04 -39.53
N ARG A 13 26.30 -3.77 -39.33
CA ARG A 13 25.80 -3.01 -38.19
C ARG A 13 26.11 -3.82 -36.92
N GLN A 14 27.04 -3.32 -36.12
CA GLN A 14 27.32 -3.82 -34.79
C GLN A 14 26.07 -3.57 -33.91
N PRO A 15 25.52 -4.58 -33.22
CA PRO A 15 24.41 -4.35 -32.30
C PRO A 15 24.87 -3.40 -31.19
N PRO A 16 24.01 -2.47 -30.72
CA PRO A 16 24.38 -1.57 -29.64
C PRO A 16 24.74 -2.40 -28.40
N ALA A 17 25.87 -2.04 -27.79
CA ALA A 17 26.31 -2.64 -26.54
C ALA A 17 25.19 -2.51 -25.50
N GLU A 18 24.79 -3.64 -24.91
CA GLU A 18 23.87 -3.66 -23.78
C GLU A 18 24.42 -2.75 -22.67
N ALA A 19 23.69 -1.68 -22.40
CA ALA A 19 23.96 -0.83 -21.25
C ALA A 19 23.74 -1.69 -20.00
N ARG A 20 24.85 -2.13 -19.38
CA ARG A 20 24.82 -2.63 -18.01
C ARG A 20 24.15 -1.59 -17.12
N PRO A 21 23.20 -1.98 -16.25
CA PRO A 21 22.65 -1.03 -15.30
C PRO A 21 23.79 -0.53 -14.43
N VAL A 22 23.97 0.80 -14.43
CA VAL A 22 24.84 1.49 -13.50
C VAL A 22 24.23 1.24 -12.11
N SER A 23 24.86 0.36 -11.36
CA SER A 23 24.59 0.20 -9.93
C SER A 23 25.02 1.50 -9.23
N THR A 24 24.12 2.48 -9.18
CA THR A 24 24.21 3.52 -8.17
C THR A 24 23.93 2.83 -6.85
N ALA A 25 24.98 2.60 -6.06
CA ALA A 25 24.81 2.37 -4.64
C ALA A 25 23.98 3.55 -4.11
N GLN A 26 22.70 3.30 -3.82
CA GLN A 26 21.85 4.26 -3.14
C GLN A 26 22.52 4.52 -1.79
N GLU A 27 22.94 5.76 -1.54
CA GLU A 27 23.26 6.19 -0.19
C GLU A 27 22.09 5.77 0.69
N SER A 28 22.35 4.92 1.69
CA SER A 28 21.33 4.42 2.61
C SER A 28 20.64 5.64 3.24
N GLY A 29 19.44 5.97 2.74
CA GLY A 29 18.70 7.14 3.19
C GLY A 29 18.42 7.03 4.68
N THR A 30 18.42 8.16 5.37
CA THR A 30 17.96 8.21 6.77
C THR A 30 16.46 8.49 6.79
N TYR A 31 15.77 8.10 7.87
CA TYR A 31 14.36 8.43 8.03
C TYR A 31 14.11 9.95 7.98
N SER A 32 15.02 10.75 8.53
CA SER A 32 14.93 12.23 8.46
C SER A 32 15.00 12.73 7.00
N ALA A 33 15.85 12.13 6.17
CA ALA A 33 15.92 12.46 4.74
C ALA A 33 14.62 12.11 4.01
N LEU A 34 13.99 10.98 4.31
CA LEU A 34 12.68 10.62 3.78
C LEU A 34 11.61 11.64 4.18
N VAL A 35 11.54 12.01 5.47
CA VAL A 35 10.55 13.00 5.94
C VAL A 35 10.77 14.36 5.28
N GLN A 36 12.03 14.76 5.09
CA GLN A 36 12.38 15.99 4.37
C GLN A 36 11.94 15.93 2.89
N ASP A 37 12.18 14.83 2.18
CA ASP A 37 11.71 14.65 0.79
C ASP A 37 10.17 14.78 0.68
N LEU A 38 9.44 14.12 1.58
CA LEU A 38 7.97 14.20 1.61
C LEU A 38 7.48 15.64 1.85
N ALA A 39 8.15 16.38 2.72
CA ALA A 39 7.85 17.79 2.98
C ALA A 39 8.16 18.68 1.76
N ASP A 40 9.32 18.49 1.11
CA ASP A 40 9.74 19.26 -0.07
C ASP A 40 8.82 19.02 -1.27
N ARG A 41 8.25 17.82 -1.38
CA ARG A 41 7.20 17.47 -2.35
C ARG A 41 5.82 18.02 -1.98
N GLY A 42 5.68 18.71 -0.85
CA GLY A 42 4.43 19.30 -0.38
C GLY A 42 3.41 18.28 0.13
N LEU A 43 3.84 17.07 0.47
CA LEU A 43 2.96 16.00 0.98
C LEU A 43 2.71 16.11 2.49
N LEU A 44 3.60 16.79 3.21
CA LEU A 44 3.49 17.05 4.64
C LEU A 44 3.40 18.55 4.89
N ASP A 45 2.32 18.98 5.56
CA ASP A 45 2.31 20.32 6.18
C ASP A 45 3.15 20.32 7.46
N ILE A 46 3.28 21.49 8.11
CA ILE A 46 4.11 21.63 9.31
C ILE A 46 3.66 20.71 10.46
N ARG A 47 2.35 20.48 10.63
CA ARG A 47 1.84 19.62 11.70
C ARG A 47 2.12 18.16 11.39
N TRP A 48 1.88 17.73 10.16
CA TRP A 48 2.17 16.37 9.73
C TRP A 48 3.66 16.07 9.72
N ARG A 49 4.52 17.03 9.34
CA ARG A 49 5.96 16.86 9.43
C ARG A 49 6.41 16.54 10.86
N GLN A 50 5.93 17.29 11.85
CA GLN A 50 6.24 17.05 13.27
C GLN A 50 5.80 15.65 13.72
N VAL A 51 4.60 15.23 13.32
CA VAL A 51 4.07 13.89 13.60
C VAL A 51 4.98 12.82 13.01
N TRP A 52 5.41 12.97 11.76
CA TRP A 52 6.27 12.00 11.10
C TRP A 52 7.66 11.96 11.74
N GLU A 53 8.24 13.10 12.12
CA GLU A 53 9.51 13.17 12.86
C GLU A 53 9.43 12.46 14.23
N ALA A 54 8.28 12.52 14.90
CA ALA A 54 8.03 11.89 16.21
C ALA A 54 7.77 10.38 16.14
N VAL A 55 7.37 9.86 14.99
CA VAL A 55 7.01 8.44 14.80
C VAL A 55 7.93 7.78 13.76
N PRO A 56 9.14 7.30 14.15
CA PRO A 56 10.07 6.68 13.22
C PRO A 56 9.52 5.38 12.63
N ARG A 57 9.36 5.34 11.30
CA ARG A 57 8.80 4.20 10.54
C ARG A 57 9.46 2.86 10.87
N GLY A 58 10.79 2.84 11.06
CA GLY A 58 11.54 1.62 11.34
C GLY A 58 11.15 0.88 12.63
N GLN A 59 10.51 1.56 13.60
CA GLN A 59 10.02 0.91 14.82
C GLN A 59 8.82 -0.02 14.58
N PHE A 60 8.17 0.10 13.42
CA PHE A 60 6.97 -0.63 13.05
C PHE A 60 7.23 -1.70 12.00
N ILE A 61 8.49 -1.92 11.60
CA ILE A 61 8.85 -2.86 10.54
C ILE A 61 9.65 -4.01 11.17
N PRO A 62 9.23 -5.28 11.02
CA PRO A 62 9.98 -6.42 11.51
C PRO A 62 11.30 -6.62 10.74
N PRO A 63 12.23 -7.44 11.24
CA PRO A 63 13.48 -7.73 10.52
C PRO A 63 13.24 -8.48 9.21
N ASP A 64 12.31 -9.45 9.20
CA ASP A 64 11.98 -10.24 8.01
C ASP A 64 10.99 -9.49 7.13
N VAL A 65 11.48 -9.03 5.98
CA VAL A 65 10.70 -8.23 5.03
C VAL A 65 11.01 -8.61 3.58
N TRP A 66 10.11 -8.21 2.69
CA TRP A 66 10.25 -8.41 1.27
C TRP A 66 10.08 -7.11 0.49
N ARG A 67 10.75 -7.01 -0.64
CA ARG A 67 10.50 -5.99 -1.66
C ARG A 67 9.54 -6.57 -2.70
N GLN A 68 8.48 -5.82 -3.00
CA GLN A 68 7.54 -6.18 -4.06
C GLN A 68 8.15 -5.85 -5.43
N LEU A 69 8.39 -6.87 -6.24
CA LEU A 69 8.69 -6.74 -7.67
C LEU A 69 7.40 -6.93 -8.51
N PRO A 70 7.40 -6.64 -9.82
CA PRO A 70 6.20 -6.78 -10.65
C PRO A 70 5.57 -8.18 -10.66
N ASP A 71 6.37 -9.23 -10.45
CA ASP A 71 5.97 -10.63 -10.57
C ASP A 71 6.14 -11.47 -9.28
N ARG A 72 6.87 -10.97 -8.27
CA ARG A 72 7.17 -11.71 -7.04
C ARG A 72 7.54 -10.80 -5.86
N CYS A 73 7.62 -11.39 -4.67
CA CYS A 73 8.24 -10.76 -3.50
C CYS A 73 9.64 -11.33 -3.28
N GLU A 74 10.64 -10.47 -3.16
CA GLU A 74 12.02 -10.88 -2.88
C GLU A 74 12.41 -10.56 -1.44
N PRO A 75 13.00 -11.51 -0.70
CA PRO A 75 13.44 -11.26 0.66
C PRO A 75 14.55 -10.22 0.68
N VAL A 76 14.49 -9.30 1.63
CA VAL A 76 15.55 -8.31 1.86
C VAL A 76 16.51 -8.88 2.89
N VAL A 77 17.78 -9.02 2.51
CA VAL A 77 18.80 -9.68 3.32
C VAL A 77 19.89 -8.69 3.67
N GLY A 78 20.16 -8.54 4.97
CA GLY A 78 21.22 -7.66 5.46
C GLY A 78 20.71 -6.33 5.99
N THR A 79 21.38 -5.83 7.02
CA THR A 79 20.96 -4.63 7.77
C THR A 79 20.96 -3.37 6.91
N ASP A 80 21.94 -3.23 6.00
CA ASP A 80 22.07 -2.03 5.17
C ASP A 80 20.93 -1.94 4.14
N ASP A 81 20.61 -3.06 3.47
CA ASP A 81 19.49 -3.14 2.51
C ASP A 81 18.14 -2.99 3.20
N TRP A 82 17.98 -3.58 4.39
CA TRP A 82 16.80 -3.39 5.22
C TRP A 82 16.63 -1.91 5.59
N SER A 83 17.70 -1.27 6.07
CA SER A 83 17.69 0.14 6.47
C SER A 83 17.39 1.05 5.29
N ALA A 84 18.00 0.79 4.13
CA ALA A 84 17.76 1.55 2.91
C ALA A 84 16.28 1.47 2.47
N LEU A 85 15.67 0.28 2.50
CA LEU A 85 14.26 0.09 2.12
C LEU A 85 13.30 0.72 3.12
N VAL A 86 13.55 0.56 4.42
CA VAL A 86 12.71 1.15 5.48
C VAL A 86 12.66 2.67 5.38
N ASN A 87 13.79 3.28 5.01
CA ASN A 87 13.94 4.72 4.85
C ASN A 87 13.71 5.23 3.41
N SER A 88 13.19 4.40 2.50
CA SER A 88 12.82 4.84 1.15
C SER A 88 11.32 5.10 1.02
N ASP A 89 10.93 5.84 -0.02
CA ASP A 89 9.53 6.03 -0.42
C ASP A 89 8.98 4.80 -1.18
N GLU A 90 9.20 3.61 -0.64
CA GLU A 90 8.70 2.34 -1.18
C GLU A 90 7.83 1.62 -0.12
N PRO A 91 6.86 0.78 -0.54
CA PRO A 91 6.19 -0.12 0.38
C PRO A 91 7.14 -1.23 0.85
N VAL A 92 7.01 -1.66 2.11
CA VAL A 92 7.78 -2.78 2.69
C VAL A 92 6.83 -3.91 2.98
N VAL A 93 6.96 -5.05 2.29
CA VAL A 93 6.11 -6.22 2.52
C VAL A 93 6.56 -6.91 3.81
N THR A 94 5.61 -7.21 4.70
CA THR A 94 5.88 -7.75 6.04
C THR A 94 5.19 -9.09 6.29
N GLN A 95 4.30 -9.52 5.39
CA GLN A 95 3.70 -10.85 5.43
C GLN A 95 3.40 -11.33 4.02
N LEU A 96 3.73 -12.59 3.76
CA LEU A 96 3.31 -13.33 2.57
C LEU A 96 2.26 -14.38 2.96
N ASP A 97 1.37 -14.71 2.02
CA ASP A 97 0.49 -15.88 2.06
C ASP A 97 -0.33 -16.04 3.36
N ASP A 98 -0.76 -14.92 3.96
CA ASP A 98 -1.45 -14.87 5.27
C ASP A 98 -0.67 -15.52 6.41
N GLY A 99 0.66 -15.55 6.30
CA GLY A 99 1.56 -16.19 7.26
C GLY A 99 1.71 -17.70 7.07
N ALA A 100 1.17 -18.28 5.99
CA ALA A 100 1.38 -19.69 5.69
C ALA A 100 2.80 -19.96 5.15
N GLU A 101 3.41 -21.05 5.60
CA GLU A 101 4.70 -21.50 5.08
C GLU A 101 4.55 -22.21 3.73
N GLY A 102 5.51 -22.00 2.81
CA GLY A 102 5.55 -22.69 1.51
C GLY A 102 4.44 -22.27 0.54
N GLY A 103 3.82 -21.11 0.76
CA GLY A 103 2.82 -20.53 -0.12
C GLY A 103 3.41 -19.96 -1.42
N PRO A 104 2.56 -19.41 -2.29
CA PRO A 104 2.96 -18.86 -3.59
C PRO A 104 3.80 -17.57 -3.53
N GLY A 105 4.08 -17.03 -2.35
CA GLY A 105 4.85 -15.80 -2.16
C GLY A 105 4.07 -14.52 -2.44
N ILE A 106 2.75 -14.54 -2.22
CA ILE A 106 1.85 -13.41 -2.47
C ILE A 106 1.84 -12.51 -1.25
N ALA A 107 2.11 -11.21 -1.43
CA ALA A 107 2.06 -10.25 -0.34
C ALA A 107 0.64 -10.10 0.23
N THR A 108 0.52 -10.24 1.55
CA THR A 108 -0.75 -10.12 2.29
C THR A 108 -0.75 -9.02 3.33
N CYS A 109 0.44 -8.52 3.73
CA CYS A 109 0.61 -7.32 4.55
C CYS A 109 1.83 -6.52 4.09
N SER A 110 1.75 -5.20 4.20
CA SER A 110 2.88 -4.31 4.03
C SER A 110 2.77 -3.07 4.92
N ASN A 111 3.91 -2.50 5.25
CA ASN A 111 3.97 -1.08 5.60
C ASN A 111 3.92 -0.26 4.30
N SER A 112 2.82 0.48 4.11
CA SER A 112 2.52 1.20 2.87
C SER A 112 3.58 2.24 2.49
N MET A 113 3.63 2.57 1.19
CA MET A 113 4.51 3.61 0.65
C MET A 113 4.28 4.96 1.36
N PRO A 114 5.34 5.60 1.92
CA PRO A 114 5.22 6.83 2.70
C PRO A 114 4.44 7.96 2.03
N SER A 115 4.73 8.26 0.77
CA SER A 115 4.03 9.31 0.02
C SER A 115 2.55 9.02 -0.21
N MET A 116 2.17 7.74 -0.35
CA MET A 116 0.77 7.34 -0.41
C MET A 116 0.08 7.54 0.94
N VAL A 117 0.72 7.15 2.05
CA VAL A 117 0.18 7.38 3.40
C VAL A 117 0.00 8.88 3.67
N ALA A 118 1.01 9.70 3.38
CA ALA A 118 0.94 11.16 3.54
C ALA A 118 -0.24 11.75 2.73
N ARG A 119 -0.41 11.32 1.47
CA ARG A 119 -1.54 11.72 0.62
C ARG A 119 -2.88 11.30 1.21
N MET A 120 -3.00 10.06 1.70
CA MET A 120 -4.25 9.57 2.30
C MET A 120 -4.59 10.31 3.59
N LEU A 121 -3.61 10.61 4.44
CA LEU A 121 -3.77 11.40 5.67
C LEU A 121 -4.18 12.84 5.37
N ARG A 122 -3.63 13.44 4.31
CA ARG A 122 -4.06 14.76 3.82
C ARG A 122 -5.51 14.74 3.34
N LEU A 123 -5.92 13.73 2.56
CA LEU A 123 -7.31 13.56 2.14
C LEU A 123 -8.24 13.26 3.32
N LEU A 124 -7.73 12.58 4.35
CA LEU A 124 -8.50 12.31 5.55
C LEU A 124 -8.81 13.62 6.29
N GLY A 125 -7.94 14.62 6.23
CA GLY A 125 -8.23 15.98 6.71
C GLY A 125 -8.63 15.98 8.18
N VAL A 126 -7.80 15.35 9.02
CA VAL A 126 -8.04 15.27 10.47
C VAL A 126 -7.77 16.64 11.12
N GLU A 127 -8.54 16.94 12.16
CA GLU A 127 -8.47 18.19 12.92
C GLU A 127 -8.52 17.85 14.40
N ASP A 128 -8.14 18.81 15.24
CA ASP A 128 -8.03 18.59 16.67
C ASP A 128 -9.42 18.25 17.25
N GLY A 129 -9.50 17.16 18.02
CA GLY A 129 -10.76 16.65 18.58
C GLY A 129 -11.53 15.67 17.69
N HIS A 130 -11.08 15.40 16.45
CA HIS A 130 -11.64 14.33 15.63
C HIS A 130 -11.29 12.94 16.15
N ARG A 131 -12.25 12.02 16.01
CA ARG A 131 -12.10 10.58 16.19
C ARG A 131 -11.82 9.92 14.85
N ALA A 132 -10.83 9.03 14.82
CA ALA A 132 -10.42 8.33 13.61
C ALA A 132 -10.58 6.80 13.77
N LEU A 133 -11.16 6.16 12.76
CA LEU A 133 -11.16 4.71 12.60
C LEU A 133 -10.24 4.31 11.44
N GLU A 134 -9.29 3.43 11.70
CA GLU A 134 -8.49 2.74 10.69
C GLU A 134 -9.01 1.32 10.46
N ILE A 135 -9.16 0.94 9.19
CA ILE A 135 -9.41 -0.44 8.76
C ILE A 135 -8.10 -1.03 8.21
N SER A 136 -7.67 -2.15 8.79
CA SER A 136 -6.40 -2.85 8.56
C SER A 136 -5.20 -2.22 9.29
N THR A 137 -5.06 -2.47 10.60
CA THR A 137 -3.93 -1.95 11.40
C THR A 137 -2.56 -2.33 10.81
N GLY A 138 -2.43 -3.52 10.20
CA GLY A 138 -1.22 -3.98 9.55
C GLY A 138 -0.02 -3.96 10.50
N THR A 139 0.95 -3.07 10.24
CA THR A 139 2.13 -2.94 11.11
C THR A 139 1.95 -1.98 12.29
N GLY A 140 0.85 -1.21 12.32
CA GLY A 140 0.54 -0.22 13.35
C GLY A 140 1.08 1.20 13.08
N TYR A 141 1.79 1.43 11.98
CA TYR A 141 2.43 2.71 11.69
C TYR A 141 1.42 3.86 11.48
N VAL A 142 0.38 3.63 10.67
CA VAL A 142 -0.65 4.66 10.41
C VAL A 142 -1.49 4.93 11.66
N ALA A 143 -1.83 3.90 12.45
CA ALA A 143 -2.43 4.08 13.77
C ALA A 143 -1.57 4.97 14.68
N ALA A 144 -0.25 4.76 14.74
CA ALA A 144 0.65 5.58 15.53
C ALA A 144 0.75 7.03 15.04
N LEU A 145 0.81 7.26 13.72
CA LEU A 145 0.75 8.61 13.14
C LEU A 145 -0.55 9.33 13.53
N LEU A 146 -1.69 8.63 13.50
CA LEU A 146 -2.96 9.18 13.97
C LEU A 146 -2.97 9.43 15.48
N CYS A 147 -2.35 8.55 16.29
CA CYS A 147 -2.26 8.72 17.73
C CYS A 147 -1.46 9.98 18.09
N GLU A 148 -0.32 10.20 17.44
CA GLU A 148 0.48 11.41 17.62
C GLU A 148 -0.30 12.65 17.18
N ARG A 149 -1.08 12.56 16.09
CA ARG A 149 -1.85 13.68 15.55
C ARG A 149 -3.09 14.05 16.37
N LEU A 150 -3.79 13.08 16.95
CA LEU A 150 -5.12 13.26 17.56
C LEU A 150 -5.17 12.95 19.06
N GLY A 151 -4.16 12.29 19.60
CA GLY A 151 -4.20 11.61 20.89
C GLY A 151 -4.73 10.18 20.76
N ALA A 152 -4.11 9.25 21.50
CA ALA A 152 -4.40 7.81 21.39
C ALA A 152 -5.88 7.45 21.66
N ASP A 153 -6.53 8.12 22.61
CA ASP A 153 -7.94 7.88 22.97
C ASP A 153 -8.94 8.21 21.83
N GLN A 154 -8.50 8.97 20.82
CA GLN A 154 -9.31 9.32 19.65
C GLN A 154 -9.12 8.35 18.48
N VAL A 155 -8.25 7.36 18.60
CA VAL A 155 -7.88 6.46 17.51
C VAL A 155 -8.38 5.05 17.77
N TYR A 156 -9.07 4.51 16.77
CA TYR A 156 -9.58 3.15 16.70
C TYR A 156 -8.94 2.46 15.51
N SER A 157 -8.49 1.22 15.65
CA SER A 157 -7.93 0.47 14.52
C SER A 157 -8.31 -1.01 14.61
N ILE A 158 -8.66 -1.59 13.46
CA ILE A 158 -9.12 -2.98 13.34
C ILE A 158 -8.17 -3.76 12.46
N GLU A 159 -7.74 -4.94 12.91
CA GLU A 159 -6.96 -5.88 12.12
C GLU A 159 -7.60 -7.27 12.16
N LEU A 160 -7.70 -7.92 11.00
CA LEU A 160 -8.33 -9.21 10.86
C LEU A 160 -7.38 -10.35 11.26
N ASP A 161 -6.08 -10.22 11.00
CA ASP A 161 -5.07 -11.19 11.37
C ASP A 161 -4.70 -11.08 12.87
N PRO A 162 -4.97 -12.10 13.71
CA PRO A 162 -4.61 -12.03 15.12
C PRO A 162 -3.11 -11.88 15.38
N MET A 163 -2.25 -12.41 14.50
CA MET A 163 -0.80 -12.31 14.64
C MET A 163 -0.31 -10.91 14.30
N LEU A 164 -0.76 -10.33 13.18
CA LEU A 164 -0.42 -8.95 12.84
C LEU A 164 -0.99 -7.97 13.87
N ALA A 165 -2.22 -8.20 14.36
CA ALA A 165 -2.82 -7.35 15.38
C ALA A 165 -1.99 -7.33 16.67
N ARG A 166 -1.46 -8.48 17.09
CA ARG A 166 -0.55 -8.58 18.26
C ARG A 166 0.75 -7.82 18.02
N GLN A 167 1.39 -8.02 16.86
CA GLN A 167 2.63 -7.34 16.50
C GLN A 167 2.43 -5.82 16.41
N ALA A 168 1.35 -5.36 15.78
CA ALA A 168 0.99 -3.95 15.72
C ALA A 168 0.77 -3.36 17.12
N ALA A 169 0.06 -4.08 18.00
CA ALA A 169 -0.13 -3.64 19.38
C ALA A 169 1.22 -3.48 20.12
N GLU A 170 2.17 -4.39 19.89
CA GLU A 170 3.53 -4.31 20.45
C GLU A 170 4.31 -3.10 19.90
N HIS A 171 4.30 -2.87 18.58
CA HIS A 171 4.97 -1.72 17.96
C HIS A 171 4.38 -0.39 18.43
N ILE A 172 3.05 -0.25 18.38
CA ILE A 172 2.33 0.94 18.84
C ILE A 172 2.61 1.18 20.33
N ALA A 173 2.63 0.11 21.11
CA ALA A 173 2.91 0.20 22.54
C ALA A 173 4.35 0.65 22.83
N GLY A 174 5.31 0.13 22.08
CA GLY A 174 6.73 0.51 22.14
C GLY A 174 6.98 1.96 21.73
N ALA A 175 6.18 2.49 20.80
CA ALA A 175 6.17 3.91 20.42
C ALA A 175 5.46 4.81 21.45
N GLY A 176 4.91 4.26 22.54
CA GLY A 176 4.30 5.02 23.63
C GLY A 176 2.80 5.29 23.50
N TYR A 177 2.13 4.77 22.47
CA TYR A 177 0.69 4.98 22.25
C TYR A 177 -0.14 3.79 22.73
N ARG A 178 -1.41 4.02 23.07
CA ARG A 178 -2.40 2.99 23.45
C ARG A 178 -3.78 3.29 22.87
N PRO A 179 -3.96 3.23 21.53
CA PRO A 179 -5.26 3.40 20.91
C PRO A 179 -6.20 2.21 21.17
N HIS A 180 -7.45 2.36 20.76
CA HIS A 180 -8.43 1.29 20.79
C HIS A 180 -8.20 0.30 19.65
N LEU A 181 -7.59 -0.84 19.95
CA LEU A 181 -7.31 -1.90 18.97
C LEU A 181 -8.36 -3.03 19.05
N ARG A 182 -8.74 -3.57 17.90
CA ARG A 182 -9.65 -4.74 17.82
C ARG A 182 -9.14 -5.75 16.80
N VAL A 183 -9.14 -7.01 17.21
CA VAL A 183 -9.00 -8.14 16.28
C VAL A 183 -10.37 -8.48 15.70
N GLY A 184 -10.50 -8.47 14.39
CA GLY A 184 -11.73 -8.88 13.72
C GLY A 184 -11.89 -8.32 12.32
N ASP A 185 -13.01 -8.67 11.70
CA ASP A 185 -13.36 -8.16 10.38
C ASP A 185 -13.66 -6.65 10.44
N GLY A 186 -12.93 -5.90 9.61
CA GLY A 186 -13.07 -4.46 9.46
C GLY A 186 -14.44 -4.02 8.94
N GLU A 187 -15.16 -4.89 8.23
CA GLU A 187 -16.53 -4.59 7.79
C GLU A 187 -17.53 -4.61 8.95
N GLN A 188 -17.18 -5.27 10.06
CA GLN A 188 -18.00 -5.29 11.26
C GLN A 188 -17.77 -4.03 12.08
N PRO A 189 -18.81 -3.51 12.75
CA PRO A 189 -18.68 -2.30 13.55
C PRO A 189 -17.70 -2.49 14.72
N PHE A 190 -16.99 -1.42 15.08
CA PHE A 190 -16.20 -1.39 16.31
C PHE A 190 -17.14 -1.28 17.53
N PRO A 191 -17.17 -2.27 18.44
CA PRO A 191 -18.09 -2.24 19.59
C PRO A 191 -17.83 -1.06 20.52
N ALA A 192 -18.89 -0.40 20.98
CA ALA A 192 -18.85 0.72 21.94
C ALA A 192 -18.03 1.96 21.49
N MET A 193 -17.59 2.04 20.23
CA MET A 193 -16.95 3.23 19.66
C MET A 193 -17.95 4.37 19.47
N GLY A 194 -19.19 4.09 19.07
CA GLY A 194 -20.07 5.15 18.54
C GLY A 194 -19.59 5.62 17.16
N LEU A 195 -19.99 6.83 16.74
CA LEU A 195 -19.60 7.37 15.43
C LEU A 195 -18.22 8.06 15.47
N VAL A 196 -17.48 7.96 14.38
CA VAL A 196 -16.20 8.66 14.16
C VAL A 196 -16.34 9.79 13.15
N ASP A 197 -15.39 10.71 13.19
CA ASP A 197 -15.30 11.83 12.26
C ASP A 197 -14.61 11.46 10.96
N ARG A 198 -13.67 10.51 11.05
CA ARG A 198 -12.71 10.16 10.01
C ARG A 198 -12.54 8.66 9.94
N LEU A 199 -12.62 8.09 8.74
CA LEU A 199 -12.34 6.69 8.49
C LEU A 199 -11.31 6.56 7.37
N ILE A 200 -10.28 5.76 7.60
CA ILE A 200 -9.26 5.43 6.62
C ILE A 200 -9.16 3.92 6.47
N ALA A 201 -9.22 3.41 5.24
CA ALA A 201 -8.92 2.01 4.96
C ALA A 201 -7.53 1.91 4.33
N THR A 202 -6.64 1.16 4.96
CA THR A 202 -5.27 0.89 4.48
C THR A 202 -5.18 -0.49 3.81
N CYS A 203 -6.32 -0.97 3.30
CA CYS A 203 -6.49 -2.17 2.50
C CYS A 203 -7.44 -1.89 1.32
N GLY A 204 -7.27 -2.60 0.21
CA GLY A 204 -8.09 -2.44 -0.98
C GLY A 204 -9.51 -2.97 -0.80
N LEU A 205 -10.51 -2.17 -1.17
CA LEU A 205 -11.92 -2.54 -1.10
C LEU A 205 -12.55 -2.73 -2.50
N ARG A 206 -13.39 -3.74 -2.73
CA ARG A 206 -14.12 -3.86 -4.02
C ARG A 206 -15.20 -2.78 -4.19
N HIS A 207 -15.81 -2.41 -3.08
CA HIS A 207 -16.77 -1.34 -2.90
C HIS A 207 -16.63 -0.86 -1.45
N VAL A 208 -17.11 0.34 -1.11
CA VAL A 208 -17.16 0.76 0.30
C VAL A 208 -18.38 0.11 0.96
N PRO A 209 -18.23 -0.82 1.92
CA PRO A 209 -19.36 -1.46 2.57
C PRO A 209 -20.17 -0.44 3.36
N TYR A 210 -21.50 -0.54 3.30
CA TYR A 210 -22.38 0.39 4.01
C TYR A 210 -22.21 0.34 5.54
N SER A 211 -21.72 -0.78 6.07
CA SER A 211 -21.32 -0.89 7.48
C SER A 211 -20.17 0.04 7.86
N LEU A 212 -19.25 0.37 6.95
CA LEU A 212 -18.22 1.40 7.18
C LEU A 212 -18.84 2.80 7.17
N VAL A 213 -19.73 3.07 6.20
CA VAL A 213 -20.42 4.37 6.10
C VAL A 213 -21.18 4.71 7.38
N ARG A 214 -21.91 3.75 7.93
CA ARG A 214 -22.68 3.93 9.17
C ARG A 214 -21.86 4.11 10.44
N GLN A 215 -20.55 3.88 10.39
CA GLN A 215 -19.65 4.16 11.53
C GLN A 215 -19.16 5.61 11.53
N VAL A 216 -19.37 6.35 10.44
CA VAL A 216 -18.93 7.73 10.29
C VAL A 216 -20.11 8.66 10.46
N ARG A 217 -19.95 9.73 11.24
CA ARG A 217 -21.01 10.72 11.45
C ARG A 217 -21.34 11.50 10.16
N PRO A 218 -22.55 12.09 10.03
CA PRO A 218 -22.80 13.07 8.99
C PRO A 218 -21.76 14.21 9.01
N GLY A 219 -21.30 14.61 7.83
CA GLY A 219 -20.19 15.53 7.63
C GLY A 219 -18.79 14.91 7.82
N GLY A 220 -18.70 13.63 8.21
CA GLY A 220 -17.44 12.91 8.32
C GLY A 220 -16.87 12.46 6.98
N VAL A 221 -15.61 12.03 6.97
CA VAL A 221 -14.84 11.70 5.77
C VAL A 221 -14.37 10.25 5.79
N ILE A 222 -14.51 9.56 4.66
CA ILE A 222 -13.96 8.23 4.40
C ILE A 222 -12.89 8.34 3.31
N VAL A 223 -11.69 7.83 3.56
CA VAL A 223 -10.64 7.65 2.56
C VAL A 223 -10.37 6.17 2.38
N ALA A 224 -10.56 5.66 1.17
CA ALA A 224 -10.38 4.23 0.91
C ALA A 224 -9.85 3.98 -0.51
N PRO A 225 -8.92 3.04 -0.68
CA PRO A 225 -8.56 2.53 -2.00
C PRO A 225 -9.63 1.53 -2.45
N LEU A 226 -10.24 1.81 -3.60
CA LEU A 226 -11.06 0.86 -4.34
C LEU A 226 -10.16 0.04 -5.27
N VAL A 227 -10.18 -1.28 -5.11
CA VAL A 227 -9.45 -2.22 -5.95
C VAL A 227 -10.46 -3.13 -6.65
N ARG A 228 -10.38 -3.19 -7.97
CA ARG A 228 -11.15 -4.12 -8.80
C ARG A 228 -10.19 -5.07 -9.50
N ASP A 229 -10.75 -6.03 -10.22
CA ASP A 229 -9.94 -6.93 -11.04
C ASP A 229 -9.26 -6.09 -12.15
N PHE A 230 -8.04 -6.46 -12.56
CA PHE A 230 -7.27 -5.83 -13.64
C PHE A 230 -6.76 -4.40 -13.37
N TRP A 231 -5.67 -4.25 -12.58
CA TRP A 231 -4.85 -3.02 -12.44
C TRP A 231 -5.62 -1.69 -12.24
N SER A 232 -6.85 -1.76 -11.73
CA SER A 232 -7.81 -0.64 -11.70
C SER A 232 -8.00 -0.14 -10.26
N GLY A 233 -6.88 0.29 -9.66
CA GLY A 233 -6.86 0.87 -8.32
C GLY A 233 -7.19 2.36 -8.34
N ALA A 234 -8.19 2.78 -7.55
CA ALA A 234 -8.59 4.18 -7.40
C ALA A 234 -8.68 4.56 -5.92
N LEU A 235 -8.21 5.74 -5.55
CA LEU A 235 -8.38 6.30 -4.21
C LEU A 235 -9.65 7.14 -4.20
N VAL A 236 -10.54 6.96 -3.24
CA VAL A 236 -11.74 7.80 -3.07
C VAL A 236 -11.70 8.58 -1.77
N GLN A 237 -12.26 9.79 -1.79
CA GLN A 237 -12.59 10.58 -0.61
C GLN A 237 -14.10 10.78 -0.61
N LEU A 238 -14.80 10.21 0.38
CA LEU A 238 -16.26 10.28 0.46
C LEU A 238 -16.67 11.09 1.69
N HIS A 239 -17.65 11.96 1.51
CA HIS A 239 -18.28 12.71 2.59
C HIS A 239 -19.63 12.07 2.93
N VAL A 240 -19.81 11.71 4.20
CA VAL A 240 -21.07 11.14 4.70
C VAL A 240 -22.11 12.26 4.83
N GLN A 241 -23.28 12.04 4.23
CA GLN A 241 -24.39 12.98 4.20
C GLN A 241 -25.37 12.73 5.36
N ASP A 242 -26.25 13.69 5.63
CA ASP A 242 -27.27 13.59 6.69
C ASP A 242 -28.29 12.46 6.44
N ASP A 243 -28.52 12.08 5.18
CA ASP A 243 -29.40 10.96 4.79
C ASP A 243 -28.73 9.59 4.92
N GLY A 244 -27.48 9.54 5.40
CA GLY A 244 -26.70 8.33 5.56
C GLY A 244 -26.03 7.82 4.27
N SER A 245 -26.14 8.52 3.14
CA SER A 245 -25.35 8.25 1.94
C SER A 245 -23.92 8.79 2.07
N ALA A 246 -23.03 8.40 1.16
CA ALA A 246 -21.67 8.94 1.09
C ALA A 246 -21.30 9.25 -0.36
N VAL A 247 -20.82 10.47 -0.61
CA VAL A 247 -20.52 10.98 -1.96
C VAL A 247 -19.20 11.74 -1.95
N GLY A 248 -18.42 11.60 -3.01
CA GLY A 248 -17.21 12.40 -3.18
C GLY A 248 -16.36 11.95 -4.37
N PRO A 249 -15.21 12.61 -4.58
CA PRO A 249 -14.40 12.40 -5.78
C PRO A 249 -13.56 11.12 -5.75
N VAL A 250 -13.18 10.68 -6.94
CA VAL A 250 -12.00 9.84 -7.15
C VAL A 250 -10.77 10.75 -7.12
N CYS A 251 -9.87 10.48 -6.19
CA CYS A 251 -8.71 11.31 -5.91
C CYS A 251 -7.44 10.83 -6.62
N GLY A 252 -7.53 9.95 -7.61
CA GLY A 252 -6.43 9.40 -8.41
C GLY A 252 -6.17 7.92 -8.15
N HIS A 253 -5.01 7.40 -8.54
CA HIS A 253 -4.69 5.97 -8.43
C HIS A 253 -4.14 5.58 -7.05
N ALA A 254 -4.51 4.38 -6.60
CA ALA A 254 -3.93 3.70 -5.44
C ALA A 254 -4.10 2.18 -5.59
N MET A 255 -3.02 1.42 -5.40
CA MET A 255 -3.05 -0.04 -5.36
C MET A 255 -2.72 -0.51 -3.95
N PHE A 256 -3.57 -1.38 -3.42
CA PHE A 256 -3.43 -1.96 -2.09
C PHE A 256 -3.73 -3.45 -2.16
N MET A 257 -3.16 -4.23 -1.22
CA MET A 257 -3.60 -5.61 -1.03
C MET A 257 -5.11 -5.63 -0.73
N PRO A 258 -5.91 -6.50 -1.37
CA PRO A 258 -7.32 -6.58 -1.07
C PRO A 258 -7.54 -6.96 0.40
N MET A 259 -8.51 -6.29 1.04
CA MET A 259 -9.08 -6.77 2.29
C MET A 259 -9.47 -8.24 2.13
N ARG A 260 -9.22 -9.09 3.13
CA ARG A 260 -9.41 -10.54 2.97
C ARG A 260 -10.84 -10.93 2.57
N SER A 261 -11.86 -10.27 3.15
CA SER A 261 -13.27 -10.44 2.78
C SER A 261 -13.58 -10.00 1.35
N HIS A 262 -12.74 -9.16 0.76
CA HIS A 262 -12.86 -8.63 -0.59
C HIS A 262 -11.92 -9.30 -1.59
N ARG A 263 -11.18 -10.36 -1.22
CA ARG A 263 -10.39 -11.14 -2.18
C ARG A 263 -11.31 -11.83 -3.18
N PRO A 264 -10.84 -12.03 -4.43
CA PRO A 264 -11.65 -12.77 -5.39
C PRO A 264 -11.80 -14.17 -4.85
N ILE A 265 -13.02 -14.70 -4.84
CA ILE A 265 -13.21 -16.12 -4.60
C ILE A 265 -12.62 -16.83 -5.81
N PRO A 266 -11.59 -17.69 -5.67
CA PRO A 266 -11.11 -18.48 -6.78
C PRO A 266 -12.29 -19.31 -7.27
N HIS A 267 -12.78 -19.04 -8.46
CA HIS A 267 -13.62 -20.00 -9.14
C HIS A 267 -12.67 -21.13 -9.55
N GLU A 268 -12.84 -22.32 -8.97
CA GLU A 268 -12.29 -23.53 -9.57
C GLU A 268 -12.89 -23.63 -10.98
N ILE A 269 -12.09 -23.28 -11.98
CA ILE A 269 -12.46 -23.58 -13.35
C ILE A 269 -12.21 -25.08 -13.51
N GLU A 270 -13.24 -25.89 -13.29
CA GLU A 270 -13.27 -27.28 -13.77
C GLU A 270 -13.28 -27.26 -15.30
N SER A 271 -12.12 -27.01 -15.90
CA SER A 271 -11.94 -27.14 -17.34
C SER A 271 -11.35 -28.51 -17.64
N ARG A 272 -11.85 -29.17 -18.69
CA ARG A 272 -11.13 -30.30 -19.34
C ARG A 272 -9.92 -29.83 -20.15
N GLY A 273 -9.52 -28.56 -20.00
CA GLY A 273 -8.43 -27.95 -20.72
C GLY A 273 -7.09 -28.50 -20.24
N ARG A 274 -6.25 -28.93 -21.18
CA ARG A 274 -4.84 -29.23 -20.88
C ARG A 274 -4.09 -27.91 -20.76
N PRO A 275 -3.39 -27.64 -19.64
CA PRO A 275 -2.49 -26.50 -19.57
C PRO A 275 -1.40 -26.67 -20.64
N ARG A 276 -1.27 -25.68 -21.54
CA ARG A 276 -0.15 -25.54 -22.45
C ARG A 276 0.49 -24.19 -22.19
N ALA A 277 1.79 -24.18 -21.92
CA ALA A 277 2.57 -22.94 -21.96
C ALA A 277 2.41 -22.34 -23.36
N ALA A 278 2.02 -21.07 -23.44
CA ALA A 278 1.67 -20.43 -24.71
C ALA A 278 2.86 -20.33 -25.68
N GLY A 279 4.09 -20.63 -25.25
CA GLY A 279 5.32 -20.51 -26.05
C GLY A 279 5.62 -19.07 -26.49
N LEU A 280 4.80 -18.12 -26.04
CA LEU A 280 4.86 -16.72 -26.35
C LEU A 280 5.15 -15.96 -25.07
N ASP A 281 6.07 -15.01 -25.17
CA ASP A 281 6.35 -14.04 -24.12
C ASP A 281 5.17 -13.05 -24.03
N PRO A 282 4.43 -12.99 -22.90
CA PRO A 282 3.30 -12.08 -22.74
C PRO A 282 3.67 -10.62 -23.00
N VAL A 283 4.91 -10.22 -22.69
CA VAL A 283 5.42 -8.86 -22.90
C VAL A 283 5.43 -8.50 -24.39
N ARG A 284 5.61 -9.48 -25.28
CA ARG A 284 5.58 -9.29 -26.75
C ARG A 284 4.19 -9.28 -27.35
N ILE A 285 3.15 -9.64 -26.59
CA ILE A 285 1.75 -9.65 -27.06
C ILE A 285 1.04 -8.34 -26.68
N LEU A 286 1.50 -7.65 -25.64
CA LEU A 286 0.89 -6.43 -25.12
C LEU A 286 1.14 -5.17 -25.99
N ASP A 287 1.76 -5.30 -27.16
CA ASP A 287 1.89 -4.22 -28.17
C ASP A 287 0.58 -3.93 -28.93
N LEU A 288 -0.47 -4.74 -28.72
CA LEU A 288 -1.80 -4.42 -29.23
C LEU A 288 -2.40 -3.30 -28.38
N GLY A 289 -2.36 -2.09 -28.93
CA GLY A 289 -2.85 -0.86 -28.30
C GLY A 289 -4.19 -1.05 -27.57
N PHE A 290 -4.24 -0.53 -26.35
CA PHE A 290 -5.45 -0.46 -25.54
C PHE A 290 -6.51 0.39 -26.26
N SER A 291 -7.71 -0.17 -26.46
CA SER A 291 -8.90 0.63 -26.77
C SER A 291 -9.59 0.96 -25.44
N LEU A 292 -9.66 2.25 -25.10
CA LEU A 292 -10.53 2.78 -24.06
C LEU A 292 -11.95 3.00 -24.60
#